data_AF-A0A497SAP4-F1
#
_entry.id   AF-A0A497SAP4-F1
#
_cell.length_a   1.000
_cell.length_b   1.000
_cell.length_c   1.000
_cell.angle_alpha   90.00
_cell.angle_beta   90.00
_cell.angle_gamma   90.00
#
_symmetry.space_group_name_H-M   'P 1'
#
loop_
_entity.id
_entity.type
_entity.pdbx_description
1 polymer ?
#
loop_
_entity_poly.entity_id
_entity_poly.type
_entity_poly.pdbx_seq_one_letter_code
_entity_poly.pdbx_strand_id
1 'polypeptide(L)'
;MRVLLTGASSSPGFKTLIELSTRGYQVYAVYNTHSITVELPNITLIKLDLTQFEEVVKLFNEVKPDIVIHMAALGDVNLCEKDKGLAWKVNVDTTKLLAKLTSKHDLVFLYLSTDYVFDGEKGNYREEDIPNPINFYGLTKLVAEEIIRSSIDKHIVVRTSAIYGLGMGRKNFGKFLIEALSQGQKVRA
;
A
#
# COMPACT_ATOMS: atom_id res chain seq x y z
N MET A 1 -13.39 2.77 -16.30
CA MET A 1 -12.46 3.61 -15.51
C MET A 1 -11.12 2.90 -15.41
N ARG A 2 -10.03 3.65 -15.47
CA ARG A 2 -8.64 3.20 -15.37
C ARG A 2 -8.13 3.38 -13.96
N VAL A 3 -7.61 2.32 -13.37
CA VAL A 3 -7.10 2.30 -12.00
C VAL A 3 -5.60 2.06 -12.05
N LEU A 4 -4.81 3.00 -11.51
CA LEU A 4 -3.40 2.76 -11.20
C LEU A 4 -3.31 2.17 -9.79
N LEU A 5 -3.07 0.86 -9.71
CA LEU A 5 -2.89 0.14 -8.45
C LEU A 5 -1.39 -0.07 -8.19
N THR A 6 -0.86 0.49 -7.12
CA THR A 6 0.52 0.22 -6.71
C THR A 6 0.59 -0.75 -5.54
N GLY A 7 1.64 -1.56 -5.49
CA GLY A 7 1.79 -2.59 -4.46
C GLY A 7 0.93 -3.82 -4.75
N ALA A 8 0.65 -4.09 -6.04
CA ALA A 8 -0.25 -5.14 -6.48
C ALA A 8 0.21 -6.56 -6.08
N SER A 9 1.50 -6.75 -5.80
CA SER A 9 2.07 -8.02 -5.34
C SER A 9 2.01 -8.23 -3.82
N SER A 10 1.53 -7.24 -3.06
CA SER A 10 1.26 -7.38 -1.62
C SER A 10 -0.01 -8.21 -1.39
N SER A 11 -0.21 -8.73 -0.18
CA SER A 11 -1.44 -9.47 0.16
C SER A 11 -2.71 -8.65 -0.06
N PRO A 12 -2.85 -7.43 0.49
CA PRO A 12 -4.02 -6.58 0.20
C PRO A 12 -4.07 -6.17 -1.26
N GLY A 13 -2.94 -5.75 -1.86
CA GLY A 13 -2.90 -5.31 -3.25
C GLY A 13 -3.32 -6.39 -4.25
N PHE A 14 -2.93 -7.64 -4.02
CA PHE A 14 -3.32 -8.76 -4.89
C PHE A 14 -4.82 -9.07 -4.80
N LYS A 15 -5.40 -8.99 -3.60
CA LYS A 15 -6.85 -9.15 -3.42
C LYS A 15 -7.62 -7.99 -4.05
N THR A 16 -7.14 -6.76 -3.90
CA THR A 16 -7.71 -5.59 -4.58
C THR A 16 -7.61 -5.70 -6.10
N LEU A 17 -6.50 -6.23 -6.63
CA LEU A 17 -6.33 -6.49 -8.07
C LEU A 17 -7.41 -7.43 -8.62
N ILE A 18 -7.65 -8.56 -7.94
CA ILE A 18 -8.69 -9.53 -8.32
C ILE A 18 -10.08 -8.88 -8.29
N GLU A 19 -10.40 -8.15 -7.22
CA GLU A 19 -11.70 -7.52 -7.05
C GLU A 19 -11.97 -6.46 -8.14
N LEU A 20 -10.98 -5.61 -8.44
CA LEU A 20 -11.10 -4.59 -9.49
C LEU A 20 -11.31 -5.22 -10.88
N SER A 21 -10.56 -6.27 -11.21
CA SER A 21 -10.72 -6.98 -12.47
C SER A 21 -12.10 -7.64 -12.58
N THR A 22 -12.58 -8.26 -11.49
CA THR A 22 -13.90 -8.89 -11.42
C THR A 22 -15.02 -7.88 -11.65
N ARG A 23 -14.85 -6.64 -11.18
CA ARG A 23 -15.77 -5.52 -11.40
C ARG A 23 -15.62 -4.83 -12.77
N GLY A 24 -14.74 -5.31 -13.63
CA GLY A 24 -14.56 -4.79 -14.99
C GLY A 24 -13.75 -3.49 -15.10
N TYR A 25 -12.98 -3.12 -14.07
CA TYR A 25 -12.06 -1.98 -14.19
C TYR A 25 -10.87 -2.33 -15.07
N GLN A 26 -10.34 -1.33 -15.78
CA GLN A 26 -9.04 -1.44 -16.46
C GLN A 26 -7.94 -1.14 -15.45
N VAL A 27 -7.17 -2.15 -15.05
CA VAL A 27 -6.21 -2.04 -13.94
C VAL A 27 -4.78 -2.06 -14.47
N TYR A 28 -4.02 -1.02 -14.14
CA TYR A 28 -2.58 -0.93 -14.34
C TYR A 28 -1.92 -1.22 -13.00
N ALA A 29 -1.45 -2.47 -12.85
CA ALA A 29 -1.05 -3.05 -11.58
C ALA A 29 0.47 -3.04 -11.44
N VAL A 30 0.98 -2.14 -10.61
CA VAL A 30 2.41 -1.94 -10.38
C VAL A 30 2.92 -2.83 -9.26
N TYR A 31 3.99 -3.57 -9.55
CA TYR A 31 4.78 -4.36 -8.60
C TYR A 31 6.28 -4.10 -8.81
N ASN A 32 7.13 -4.50 -7.85
CA ASN A 32 8.58 -4.34 -7.97
C ASN A 32 9.30 -5.70 -7.91
N THR A 33 9.42 -6.28 -6.72
CA THR A 33 10.30 -7.42 -6.47
C THR A 33 9.63 -8.78 -6.61
N HIS A 34 8.31 -8.87 -6.44
CA HIS A 34 7.58 -10.13 -6.43
C HIS A 34 6.65 -10.19 -7.65
N SER A 35 6.95 -11.06 -8.61
CA SER A 35 6.15 -11.23 -9.81
C SER A 35 4.76 -11.76 -9.47
N ILE A 36 3.75 -11.25 -10.17
CA ILE A 36 2.36 -11.70 -10.07
C ILE A 36 2.11 -12.70 -11.20
N THR A 37 1.69 -13.91 -10.84
CA THR A 37 1.36 -14.97 -11.80
C THR A 37 -0.14 -15.19 -11.75
N VAL A 38 -0.89 -14.38 -12.50
CA VAL A 38 -2.34 -14.52 -12.64
C VAL A 38 -2.77 -14.07 -14.03
N GLU A 39 -3.66 -14.83 -14.66
CA GLU A 39 -4.33 -14.42 -15.89
C GLU A 39 -5.70 -13.88 -15.53
N LEU A 40 -5.87 -12.56 -15.67
CA LEU A 40 -7.12 -11.88 -15.39
C LEU A 40 -7.43 -10.89 -16.52
N PRO A 41 -8.71 -10.74 -16.91
CA PRO A 41 -9.09 -9.79 -17.94
C PRO A 41 -8.85 -8.35 -17.45
N ASN A 42 -8.56 -7.45 -18.40
CA ASN A 42 -8.45 -6.01 -18.17
C ASN A 42 -7.31 -5.58 -17.22
N ILE A 43 -6.30 -6.44 -17.03
CA ILE A 43 -5.12 -6.15 -16.21
C ILE A 43 -3.88 -5.97 -17.08
N THR A 44 -3.13 -4.91 -16.81
CA THR A 44 -1.76 -4.72 -17.29
C THR A 44 -0.82 -4.77 -16.09
N LEU A 45 0.02 -5.81 -16.00
CA LEU A 45 1.04 -5.94 -14.96
C LEU A 45 2.27 -5.12 -15.34
N ILE A 46 2.77 -4.31 -14.41
CA ILE A 46 3.87 -3.37 -14.66
C ILE A 46 4.92 -3.54 -13.58
N LYS A 47 6.12 -3.98 -13.96
CA LYS A 47 7.26 -4.03 -13.06
C LYS A 47 7.92 -2.66 -12.99
N LEU A 48 7.76 -1.95 -11.88
CA LEU A 48 8.36 -0.64 -11.67
C LEU A 48 8.69 -0.43 -10.19
N ASP A 49 9.91 0.04 -9.92
CA ASP A 49 10.28 0.60 -8.63
C ASP A 49 9.80 2.04 -8.55
N LEU A 50 8.88 2.33 -7.61
CA LEU A 50 8.30 3.66 -7.47
C LEU A 50 9.30 4.73 -7.01
N THR A 51 10.49 4.34 -6.56
CA THR A 51 11.57 5.28 -6.25
C THR A 51 12.29 5.81 -7.50
N GLN A 52 12.01 5.24 -8.67
CA GLN A 52 12.42 5.76 -9.97
C GLN A 52 11.39 6.79 -10.47
N PHE A 53 11.44 8.00 -9.91
CA PHE A 53 10.40 9.00 -10.04
C PHE A 53 10.10 9.42 -11.49
N GLU A 54 11.11 9.50 -12.34
CA GLU A 54 10.96 9.83 -13.77
C GLU A 54 10.13 8.77 -14.49
N GLU A 55 10.36 7.50 -14.19
CA GLU A 55 9.61 6.38 -14.77
C GLU A 55 8.17 6.33 -14.25
N VAL A 56 7.95 6.70 -12.98
CA VAL A 56 6.58 6.84 -12.42
C VAL A 56 5.82 7.96 -13.14
N VAL A 57 6.47 9.09 -13.43
CA VAL A 57 5.84 10.20 -14.17
C VAL A 57 5.51 9.78 -15.60
N LYS A 58 6.41 9.08 -16.29
CA LYS A 58 6.17 8.54 -17.64
C LYS A 58 4.97 7.60 -17.63
N LEU A 59 4.98 6.61 -16.74
CA LEU A 59 3.87 5.65 -16.58
C LEU A 59 2.54 6.37 -16.35
N PHE A 60 2.52 7.35 -15.46
CA PHE A 60 1.30 8.10 -15.15
C PHE A 60 0.74 8.83 -16.37
N ASN A 61 1.61 9.46 -17.18
CA ASN A 61 1.23 10.16 -18.40
C ASN A 61 0.77 9.23 -19.53
N GLU A 62 1.28 8.00 -19.57
CA GLU A 62 0.87 6.96 -20.52
C GLU A 62 -0.49 6.37 -20.13
N VAL A 63 -0.63 5.95 -18.87
CA VAL A 63 -1.84 5.32 -18.34
C VAL A 63 -3.00 6.33 -18.27
N LYS A 64 -2.71 7.56 -17.84
CA LYS A 64 -3.67 8.62 -17.52
C LYS A 64 -4.80 8.09 -16.62
N PRO A 65 -4.51 7.62 -15.40
CA PRO A 65 -5.51 6.96 -14.56
C PRO A 65 -6.69 7.88 -14.23
N ASP A 66 -7.84 7.28 -13.92
CA ASP A 66 -9.00 7.99 -13.36
C ASP A 66 -9.01 7.89 -11.81
N ILE A 67 -8.40 6.82 -11.28
CA ILE A 67 -8.24 6.55 -9.84
C ILE A 67 -6.82 6.05 -9.57
N VAL A 68 -6.20 6.53 -8.49
CA VAL A 68 -4.96 5.97 -7.93
C VAL A 68 -5.27 5.22 -6.64
N ILE A 69 -4.87 3.96 -6.57
CA ILE A 69 -4.92 3.14 -5.36
C ILE A 69 -3.48 2.83 -4.94
N HIS A 70 -3.04 3.48 -3.88
CA HIS A 70 -1.67 3.38 -3.39
C HIS A 70 -1.56 2.43 -2.19
N MET A 71 -1.07 1.21 -2.46
CA MET A 71 -0.81 0.17 -1.46
C MET A 71 0.66 -0.27 -1.42
N ALA A 72 1.54 0.35 -2.22
CA ALA A 72 2.97 0.11 -2.13
C ALA A 72 3.55 0.79 -0.88
N ALA A 73 4.30 0.03 -0.09
CA ALA A 73 5.06 0.53 1.04
C ALA A 73 6.19 -0.45 1.39
N LEU A 74 7.25 0.07 2.01
CA LEU A 74 8.18 -0.71 2.81
C LEU A 74 7.49 -1.10 4.12
N GLY A 75 6.78 -2.23 4.11
CA GLY A 75 6.04 -2.73 5.28
C GLY A 75 6.87 -3.55 6.26
N ASP A 76 8.20 -3.56 6.16
CA ASP A 76 9.07 -4.22 7.15
C ASP A 76 9.43 -3.19 8.22
N VAL A 77 8.79 -3.28 9.38
CA VAL A 77 8.91 -2.31 10.48
C VAL A 77 10.34 -2.27 11.01
N ASN A 78 10.99 -3.42 11.15
CA ASN A 78 12.37 -3.50 11.62
C ASN A 78 13.34 -2.88 10.62
N LEU A 79 13.13 -3.11 9.33
CA LEU A 79 13.94 -2.48 8.29
C LEU A 79 13.71 -0.98 8.24
N CYS A 80 12.49 -0.49 8.50
CA CYS A 80 12.23 0.95 8.54
C CYS A 80 13.01 1.66 9.66
N GLU A 81 13.21 1.00 10.81
CA GLU A 81 14.05 1.54 11.88
C GLU A 81 15.53 1.55 11.51
N LYS A 82 16.00 0.48 10.85
CA LYS A 82 17.41 0.32 10.47
C LYS A 82 17.82 1.22 9.31
N ASP A 83 16.94 1.40 8.33
CA ASP A 83 17.18 2.20 7.13
C ASP A 83 16.06 3.23 6.93
N LYS A 84 16.17 4.30 7.72
CA LYS A 84 15.21 5.41 7.71
C LYS A 84 15.18 6.15 6.37
N GLY A 85 16.31 6.22 5.66
CA GLY A 85 16.41 6.85 4.35
C GLY A 85 15.62 6.08 3.30
N LEU A 86 15.77 4.75 3.26
CA LEU A 86 14.98 3.90 2.38
C LEU A 86 13.48 3.96 2.73
N ALA A 87 13.13 3.86 4.01
CA ALA A 87 11.73 3.94 4.45
C ALA A 87 11.08 5.28 4.06
N TRP A 88 11.79 6.40 4.25
CA TRP A 88 11.33 7.71 3.82
C TRP A 88 11.15 7.77 2.30
N LYS A 89 12.18 7.37 1.55
CA LYS A 89 12.13 7.39 0.08
C LYS A 89 10.98 6.56 -0.48
N VAL A 90 10.77 5.35 0.06
CA VAL A 90 9.71 4.44 -0.41
C VAL A 90 8.33 4.86 0.07
N ASN A 91 8.14 5.19 1.35
CA ASN A 91 6.80 5.42 1.90
C ASN A 91 6.34 6.88 1.74
N VAL A 92 7.25 7.85 1.88
CA VAL A 92 6.92 9.28 1.89
C VAL A 92 7.10 9.89 0.51
N ASP A 93 8.30 9.79 -0.08
CA ASP A 93 8.60 10.50 -1.33
C ASP A 93 7.80 9.93 -2.53
N THR A 94 7.59 8.62 -2.60
CA THR A 94 6.70 8.04 -3.63
C THR A 94 5.25 8.50 -3.45
N THR A 95 4.75 8.54 -2.21
CA THR A 95 3.39 9.06 -1.92
C THR A 95 3.30 10.52 -2.35
N LYS A 96 4.29 11.35 -2.02
CA LYS A 96 4.34 12.76 -2.38
C LYS A 96 4.27 12.96 -3.90
N LEU A 97 5.03 12.17 -4.65
CA LEU A 97 5.00 12.22 -6.11
C LEU A 97 3.61 11.85 -6.65
N LEU A 98 3.05 10.72 -6.21
CA LEU A 98 1.74 10.26 -6.67
C LEU A 98 0.62 11.25 -6.27
N ALA A 99 0.66 11.79 -5.05
CA ALA A 99 -0.28 12.80 -4.58
C ALA A 99 -0.23 14.07 -5.44
N LYS A 100 0.98 14.54 -5.78
CA LYS A 100 1.17 15.69 -6.69
C LYS A 100 0.57 15.41 -8.07
N LEU A 101 0.82 14.23 -8.63
CA LEU A 101 0.28 13.84 -9.94
C LEU A 101 -1.25 13.74 -9.89
N THR A 102 -1.81 13.10 -8.87
CA THR A 102 -3.26 12.99 -8.70
C THR A 102 -3.94 14.34 -8.51
N SER A 103 -3.39 15.21 -7.66
CA SER A 103 -3.90 16.57 -7.43
C SER A 103 -3.91 17.39 -8.72
N LYS A 104 -2.81 17.38 -9.48
CA LYS A 104 -2.69 18.10 -10.76
C LYS A 104 -3.77 17.71 -11.77
N HIS A 105 -4.29 16.49 -11.69
CA HIS A 105 -5.27 15.94 -12.63
C HIS A 105 -6.68 15.80 -12.02
N ASP A 106 -6.92 16.31 -10.80
CA ASP A 106 -8.20 16.25 -10.08
C ASP A 106 -8.79 14.82 -9.97
N LEU A 107 -7.92 13.85 -9.70
CA LEU A 107 -8.29 12.42 -9.61
C LEU A 107 -8.60 11.99 -8.17
N VAL A 108 -9.21 10.81 -8.04
CA VAL A 108 -9.42 10.16 -6.73
C VAL A 108 -8.15 9.44 -6.27
N PHE A 109 -7.78 9.61 -5.00
CA PHE A 109 -6.65 8.93 -4.38
C PHE A 109 -7.09 8.07 -3.19
N LEU A 110 -6.82 6.76 -3.24
CA LEU A 110 -7.00 5.86 -2.09
C LEU A 110 -5.64 5.43 -1.56
N TYR A 111 -5.42 5.59 -0.27
CA TYR A 111 -4.19 5.20 0.40
C TYR A 111 -4.43 4.15 1.47
N LEU A 112 -3.69 3.04 1.41
CA LEU A 112 -3.69 2.04 2.47
C LEU A 112 -2.68 2.46 3.54
N SER A 113 -3.17 2.85 4.72
CA SER A 113 -2.37 3.21 5.89
C SER A 113 -2.36 2.07 6.92
N THR A 114 -2.09 2.39 8.18
CA THR A 114 -1.86 1.44 9.28
C THR A 114 -2.37 2.00 10.59
N ASP A 115 -2.69 1.12 11.52
CA ASP A 115 -2.90 1.41 12.95
C ASP A 115 -1.64 1.93 13.68
N TYR A 116 -0.43 1.67 13.18
CA TYR A 116 0.84 2.12 13.79
C TYR A 116 1.03 3.66 13.78
N VAL A 117 0.09 4.41 13.19
CA VAL A 117 0.00 5.85 13.37
C VAL A 117 -0.44 6.25 14.79
N PHE A 118 -0.93 5.29 15.58
CA PHE A 118 -1.26 5.44 16.99
C PHE A 118 -0.27 4.67 17.88
N ASP A 119 -0.24 5.02 19.17
CA ASP A 119 0.68 4.48 20.18
C ASP A 119 0.18 3.20 20.84
N GLY A 120 -1.12 2.92 20.75
CA GLY A 120 -1.75 1.75 21.35
C GLY A 120 -2.12 1.90 22.84
N GLU A 121 -1.84 3.04 23.48
CA GLU A 121 -2.10 3.23 24.92
C GLU A 121 -3.60 3.26 25.26
N LYS A 122 -4.41 3.91 24.42
CA LYS A 122 -5.86 4.06 24.62
C LYS A 122 -6.64 2.84 24.12
N GLY A 123 -6.21 2.27 22.99
CA GLY A 123 -7.00 1.31 22.21
C GLY A 123 -8.27 1.92 21.61
N ASN A 124 -8.98 1.15 20.76
CA ASN A 124 -10.24 1.56 20.11
C ASN A 124 -10.23 2.99 19.54
N TYR A 125 -9.14 3.34 18.84
CA TYR A 125 -8.98 4.66 18.24
C TYR A 125 -10.07 4.95 17.21
N ARG A 126 -10.51 6.20 17.18
CA ARG A 126 -11.40 6.75 16.15
C ARG A 126 -10.59 7.44 15.07
N GLU A 127 -11.21 7.68 13.94
CA GLU A 127 -10.61 8.37 12.79
C GLU A 127 -10.18 9.80 13.13
N GLU A 128 -10.87 10.45 14.06
CA GLU A 128 -10.60 11.81 14.55
C GLU A 128 -9.62 11.87 15.72
N ASP A 129 -9.22 10.72 16.30
CA ASP A 129 -8.21 10.72 17.36
C ASP A 129 -6.86 11.20 16.83
N ILE A 130 -6.14 11.94 17.67
CA ILE A 130 -4.82 12.50 17.32
C ILE A 130 -3.81 11.35 17.18
N PRO A 131 -3.16 11.20 16.02
CA PRO A 131 -2.12 10.20 15.83
C PRO A 131 -0.88 10.45 16.70
N ASN A 132 -0.29 9.38 17.21
CA ASN A 132 0.99 9.38 17.92
C ASN A 132 1.76 8.11 17.48
N PRO A 133 2.56 8.16 16.40
CA PRO A 133 3.08 6.96 15.77
C PRO A 133 4.05 6.19 16.68
N ILE A 134 3.78 4.90 16.88
CA ILE A 134 4.56 4.05 17.80
C ILE A 134 6.00 3.74 17.32
N ASN A 135 6.28 3.92 16.02
CA ASN A 135 7.60 3.65 15.43
C ASN A 135 7.82 4.45 14.14
N PHE A 136 9.02 4.35 13.56
CA PHE A 136 9.39 5.06 12.33
C PHE A 136 8.55 4.66 11.12
N TYR A 137 8.16 3.38 11.00
CA TYR A 137 7.21 2.97 9.95
C TYR A 137 5.88 3.72 10.10
N GLY A 138 5.30 3.72 11.30
CA GLY A 138 4.08 4.48 11.62
C GLY A 138 4.22 5.97 11.31
N LEU A 139 5.36 6.57 11.63
CA LEU A 139 5.67 7.96 11.28
C LEU A 139 5.66 8.17 9.76
N THR A 140 6.31 7.31 8.98
CA THR A 140 6.30 7.45 7.51
C THR A 140 4.89 7.36 6.92
N LYS A 141 4.04 6.50 7.50
CA LYS A 141 2.64 6.35 7.08
C LYS A 141 1.81 7.59 7.46
N LEU A 142 1.99 8.11 8.67
CA LEU A 142 1.33 9.34 9.11
C LEU A 142 1.73 10.53 8.24
N VAL A 143 3.02 10.72 7.97
CA VAL A 143 3.49 11.81 7.08
C VAL A 143 2.87 11.68 5.68
N ALA A 144 2.78 10.47 5.15
CA ALA A 144 2.12 10.21 3.88
C ALA A 144 0.61 10.55 3.92
N GLU A 145 -0.10 10.25 5.01
CA GLU A 145 -1.49 10.68 5.20
C GLU A 145 -1.63 12.20 5.16
N GLU A 146 -0.76 12.93 5.87
CA GLU A 146 -0.80 14.40 5.91
C GLU A 146 -0.52 15.01 4.53
N ILE A 147 0.44 14.47 3.77
CA ILE A 147 0.70 14.88 2.38
C ILE A 147 -0.55 14.71 1.52
N ILE A 148 -1.26 13.60 1.66
CA ILE A 148 -2.48 13.32 0.90
C ILE A 148 -3.58 14.31 1.30
N ARG A 149 -3.83 14.46 2.60
CA ARG A 149 -4.85 15.37 3.15
C ARG A 149 -4.62 16.83 2.73
N SER A 150 -3.37 17.27 2.67
CA SER A 150 -3.02 18.64 2.33
C SER A 150 -2.98 18.92 0.83
N SER A 151 -2.95 17.88 -0.01
CA SER A 151 -2.68 18.04 -1.46
C SER A 151 -3.82 17.60 -2.36
N ILE A 152 -4.74 16.75 -1.89
CA ILE A 152 -5.75 16.10 -2.73
C ILE A 152 -7.13 16.29 -2.12
N ASP A 153 -8.06 16.92 -2.82
CA ASP A 153 -9.43 17.10 -2.30
C ASP A 153 -10.21 15.77 -2.23
N LYS A 154 -10.07 14.94 -3.27
CA LYS A 154 -10.79 13.66 -3.41
C LYS A 154 -9.92 12.49 -2.94
N HIS A 155 -9.75 12.36 -1.63
CA HIS A 155 -8.93 11.29 -1.05
C HIS A 155 -9.66 10.40 -0.05
N ILE A 156 -9.18 9.17 0.09
CA ILE A 156 -9.60 8.20 1.10
C ILE A 156 -8.34 7.60 1.73
N VAL A 157 -8.20 7.74 3.03
CA VAL A 157 -7.17 7.05 3.82
C VAL A 157 -7.81 5.89 4.55
N VAL A 158 -7.34 4.67 4.27
CA VAL A 158 -7.81 3.44 4.92
C VAL A 158 -6.77 2.98 5.93
N ARG A 159 -6.96 3.31 7.21
CA ARG A 159 -6.14 2.75 8.30
C ARG A 159 -6.64 1.34 8.62
N THR A 160 -5.73 0.38 8.70
CA THR A 160 -6.05 -1.02 8.99
C THR A 160 -5.03 -1.62 9.94
N SER A 161 -5.38 -2.73 10.59
CA SER A 161 -4.56 -3.44 11.54
C SER A 161 -4.43 -4.91 11.12
N ALA A 162 -3.25 -5.47 11.35
CA ALA A 162 -2.97 -6.90 11.25
C ALA A 162 -3.57 -7.61 10.01
N ILE A 163 -3.39 -7.07 8.79
CA ILE A 163 -3.90 -7.71 7.56
C ILE A 163 -3.37 -9.15 7.44
N TYR A 164 -4.28 -10.12 7.36
CA TYR A 164 -3.95 -11.53 7.18
C TYR A 164 -4.82 -12.18 6.10
N GLY A 165 -4.37 -13.34 5.64
CA GLY A 165 -5.09 -14.13 4.65
C GLY A 165 -4.19 -15.03 3.84
N LEU A 166 -4.83 -15.92 3.08
CA LEU A 166 -4.16 -16.78 2.11
C LEU A 166 -3.97 -16.06 0.77
N GLY A 167 -2.83 -16.28 0.13
CA GLY A 167 -2.51 -15.73 -1.19
C GLY A 167 -1.08 -15.22 -1.28
N MET A 168 -0.86 -14.35 -2.27
CA MET A 168 0.41 -13.66 -2.49
C MET A 168 0.76 -12.68 -1.37
N GLY A 169 2.02 -12.24 -1.37
CA GLY A 169 2.58 -11.29 -0.41
C GLY A 169 3.42 -11.94 0.68
N ARG A 170 3.92 -11.10 1.60
CA ARG A 170 4.78 -11.54 2.72
C ARG A 170 4.01 -12.48 3.65
N LYS A 171 4.75 -13.35 4.33
CA LYS A 171 4.20 -14.23 5.36
C LYS A 171 3.59 -13.38 6.48
N ASN A 172 2.26 -13.39 6.58
CA ASN A 172 1.52 -12.79 7.69
C ASN A 172 1.35 -13.80 8.83
N PHE A 173 0.91 -13.33 9.99
CA PHE A 173 0.73 -14.17 11.17
C PHE A 173 -0.24 -15.34 10.94
N GLY A 174 -1.35 -15.11 10.24
CA GLY A 174 -2.29 -16.17 9.89
C GLY A 174 -1.66 -17.27 9.02
N LYS A 175 -0.88 -16.89 8.00
CA LYS A 175 -0.14 -17.85 7.16
C LYS A 175 0.92 -18.61 7.96
N PHE A 176 1.62 -17.93 8.86
CA PHE A 176 2.55 -18.57 9.80
C PHE A 176 1.88 -19.64 10.65
N LEU A 177 0.73 -19.32 11.27
CA LEU A 177 -0.01 -20.27 12.09
C LEU A 177 -0.44 -21.50 11.29
N ILE A 178 -1.02 -21.31 10.11
CA ILE A 178 -1.48 -22.42 9.26
C ILE A 178 -0.31 -23.32 8.84
N GLU A 179 0.81 -22.74 8.42
CA GLU A 179 1.99 -23.53 8.01
C GLU A 179 2.59 -24.30 9.18
N ALA A 180 2.76 -23.67 10.34
CA ALA A 180 3.34 -24.31 11.52
C ALA A 180 2.44 -25.45 12.03
N LEU A 181 1.14 -25.19 12.20
CA LEU A 181 0.19 -26.17 12.73
C LEU A 181 -0.05 -27.32 11.75
N SER A 182 -0.08 -27.06 10.44
CA SER A 182 -0.21 -28.14 9.44
C SER A 182 1.00 -29.08 9.39
N GLN A 183 2.15 -28.64 9.88
CA GLN A 183 3.37 -29.45 10.05
C GLN A 183 3.47 -30.08 11.44
N GLY A 184 2.44 -29.97 12.29
CA GLY A 184 2.44 -30.48 13.66
C GLY A 184 3.37 -29.73 14.62
N GLN A 185 3.84 -28.53 14.24
CA GLN A 185 4.67 -27.70 15.10
C GLN A 185 3.83 -27.07 16.22
N LYS A 186 4.43 -26.92 17.41
CA LYS A 186 3.81 -26.19 18.52
C LYS A 186 4.04 -24.69 18.35
N VAL A 187 2.96 -23.92 18.31
CA VAL A 187 3.00 -22.46 18.41
C VAL A 187 2.57 -22.06 19.82
N ARG A 188 3.37 -21.21 20.48
CA ARG A 188 3.02 -20.64 21.79
C ARG A 188 2.31 -19.31 21.57
N ALA A 189 1.18 -19.12 22.25
CA ALA A 189 0.49 -17.85 22.35
C ALA A 189 1.26 -16.89 23.27
#